data_AF-A0A975IVN9-F1
#
_entry.id   AF-A0A975IVN9-F1
#
_cell.length_a   1.000
_cell.length_b   1.000
_cell.length_c   1.000
_cell.angle_alpha   90.00
_cell.angle_beta   90.00
_cell.angle_gamma   90.00
#
_symmetry.space_group_name_H-M   'P 1'
#
loop_
_entity.id
_entity.type
_entity.pdbx_description
1 polymer ?
#
loop_
_entity_poly.entity_id
_entity_poly.type
_entity_poly.pdbx_seq_one_letter_code
_entity_poly.pdbx_strand_id
1 'polypeptide(L)'
;MAASAVHPSTTEPELAAHAMAYHRFMLGVKWVLVFLAAFLTWSTITFATAGGFWLGTLCGIVVFAIGVWAMRSFLAHSTESDNPV
;
A
#
# COMPACT_ATOMS: atom_id res chain seq x y z
N MET A 1 -41.81 14.46 4.37
CA MET A 1 -40.44 14.22 4.89
C MET A 1 -39.58 13.75 3.73
N ALA A 2 -39.09 14.68 2.92
CA ALA A 2 -38.06 14.39 1.93
C ALA A 2 -36.71 14.64 2.61
N ALA A 3 -35.97 13.58 2.91
CA ALA A 3 -34.55 13.71 3.22
C ALA A 3 -33.90 14.22 1.93
N SER A 4 -33.64 15.53 1.86
CA SER A 4 -32.89 16.15 0.78
C SER A 4 -31.57 15.41 0.69
N ALA A 5 -31.39 14.67 -0.40
CA ALA A 5 -30.12 14.06 -0.76
C ALA A 5 -29.08 15.17 -0.74
N VAL A 6 -28.26 15.20 0.30
CA VAL A 6 -27.01 15.93 0.30
C VAL A 6 -26.18 15.22 -0.76
N HIS A 7 -26.30 15.68 -2.00
CA HIS A 7 -25.26 15.47 -2.98
C HIS A 7 -24.06 16.24 -2.45
N PRO A 8 -22.97 15.59 -1.99
CA PRO A 8 -21.76 16.31 -1.67
C PRO A 8 -21.30 16.93 -2.98
N SER A 9 -21.49 18.24 -3.11
CA SER A 9 -21.02 19.01 -4.25
C SER A 9 -19.52 18.77 -4.37
N THR A 10 -19.13 18.14 -5.48
CA THR A 10 -17.79 17.76 -5.89
C THR A 10 -16.85 18.95 -6.16
N THR A 11 -17.18 20.12 -5.61
CA THR A 11 -16.53 21.42 -5.86
C THR A 11 -15.94 22.04 -4.58
N GLU A 12 -16.00 21.32 -3.45
CA GLU A 12 -15.45 21.77 -2.17
C GLU A 12 -13.94 21.45 -2.12
N PRO A 13 -13.04 22.46 -2.07
CA PRO A 13 -11.59 22.25 -2.09
C PRO A 13 -11.08 21.43 -0.89
N GLU A 14 -11.82 21.44 0.22
CA GLU A 14 -11.54 20.65 1.41
C GLU A 14 -11.66 19.13 1.14
N LEU A 15 -12.66 18.71 0.35
CA LEU A 15 -12.88 17.30 0.03
C LEU A 15 -11.79 16.74 -0.88
N ALA A 16 -11.32 17.55 -1.84
CA ALA A 16 -10.19 17.22 -2.72
C ALA A 16 -8.87 17.11 -1.92
N ALA A 17 -8.66 18.00 -0.96
CA ALA A 17 -7.50 17.93 -0.06
C ALA A 17 -7.51 16.65 0.79
N HIS A 18 -8.69 16.27 1.31
CA HIS A 18 -8.86 15.03 2.07
C HIS A 18 -8.60 13.79 1.20
N ALA A 19 -9.14 13.73 -0.02
CA ALA A 19 -8.95 12.60 -0.94
C ALA A 19 -7.46 12.41 -1.29
N MET A 20 -6.73 13.48 -1.56
CA MET A 20 -5.28 13.43 -1.80
C MET A 20 -4.50 12.97 -0.56
N ALA A 21 -4.85 13.49 0.63
CA ALA A 21 -4.18 13.09 1.86
C ALA A 21 -4.42 11.61 2.17
N TYR A 22 -5.66 11.13 2.04
CA TYR A 22 -6.03 9.74 2.25
C TYR A 22 -5.28 8.79 1.30
N HIS A 23 -5.21 9.14 0.00
CA HIS A 23 -4.50 8.33 -0.98
C HIS A 23 -3.02 8.17 -0.61
N ARG A 24 -2.34 9.28 -0.29
CA ARG A 24 -0.91 9.28 0.08
C ARG A 24 -0.65 8.52 1.37
N PHE A 25 -1.54 8.65 2.35
CA PHE A 25 -1.48 7.89 3.60
C PHE A 25 -1.58 6.38 3.34
N MET A 26 -2.61 5.96 2.60
CA MET A 26 -2.81 4.55 2.26
C MET A 26 -1.64 3.98 1.44
N LEU A 27 -1.05 4.76 0.54
CA LEU A 27 0.14 4.36 -0.19
C LEU A 27 1.34 4.15 0.76
N GLY A 28 1.51 5.03 1.75
CA GLY A 28 2.52 4.89 2.79
C GLY A 28 2.31 3.61 3.62
N VAL A 29 1.08 3.32 4.04
CA VAL A 29 0.74 2.09 4.78
C VAL A 29 1.09 0.84 3.98
N LYS A 30 0.77 0.83 2.67
CA LYS A 30 1.14 -0.29 1.78
C LYS A 30 2.66 -0.51 1.76
N TRP A 31 3.45 0.56 1.66
CA TRP A 31 4.92 0.45 1.73
C TRP A 31 5.41 -0.11 3.07
N VAL A 32 4.84 0.34 4.20
CA VAL A 32 5.19 -0.18 5.53
C VAL A 32 4.92 -1.68 5.63
N LEU A 33 3.78 -2.15 5.10
CA LEU A 33 3.46 -3.58 5.10
C LEU A 33 4.43 -4.40 4.24
N VAL A 34 4.87 -3.88 3.10
CA VAL A 34 5.88 -4.55 2.25
C VAL A 34 7.22 -4.67 2.99
N PHE A 35 7.68 -3.60 3.64
CA PHE A 35 8.90 -3.65 4.44
C PHE A 35 8.77 -4.61 5.62
N LEU A 36 7.63 -4.60 6.32
CA LEU A 36 7.37 -5.50 7.43
C LEU A 36 7.40 -6.96 6.99
N ALA A 37 6.78 -7.30 5.86
CA ALA A 37 6.78 -8.66 5.31
C ALA A 37 8.18 -9.13 4.91
N ALA A 38 8.98 -8.27 4.28
CA ALA A 38 10.36 -8.57 3.92
C ALA A 38 11.24 -8.76 5.18
N PHE A 39 11.07 -7.91 6.19
CA PHE A 39 11.80 -7.98 7.45
C PHE A 39 11.45 -9.24 8.27
N LEU A 40 10.16 -9.59 8.32
CA LEU A 40 9.69 -10.84 8.94
C LEU A 40 10.30 -12.03 8.24
N THR A 41 10.25 -12.08 6.91
CA THR A 41 10.81 -13.19 6.13
C THR A 41 12.32 -13.34 6.38
N TRP A 42 13.04 -12.23 6.34
CA TRP A 42 14.47 -12.18 6.64
C TRP A 42 14.78 -12.71 8.04
N SER A 43 14.04 -12.24 9.05
CA SER A 43 14.20 -12.64 10.45
C SER A 43 13.87 -14.13 10.65
N THR A 44 12.78 -14.62 10.06
CA THR A 44 12.36 -16.02 10.13
C THR A 44 13.41 -16.94 9.51
N ILE A 45 13.94 -16.60 8.34
CA ILE A 45 14.92 -17.49 7.68
C ILE A 45 16.27 -17.44 8.39
N THR A 46 16.70 -16.26 8.84
CA THR A 46 18.00 -16.10 9.51
C THR A 46 18.04 -16.75 10.89
N PHE A 47 16.97 -16.66 11.67
CA PHE A 47 16.96 -17.12 13.07
C PHE A 47 16.16 -18.41 13.30
N ALA A 48 15.08 -18.64 12.54
CA ALA A 48 14.19 -19.79 12.74
C ALA A 48 14.45 -20.95 11.76
N THR A 49 15.37 -20.80 10.81
CA THR A 49 15.77 -21.89 9.90
C THR A 49 17.29 -22.04 9.80
N ALA A 50 17.76 -23.22 9.38
CA ALA A 50 19.17 -23.47 9.09
C ALA A 50 19.71 -22.70 7.86
N GLY A 51 18.90 -21.83 7.25
CA GLY A 51 19.30 -21.00 6.12
C GLY A 51 20.41 -20.00 6.44
N GLY A 52 20.51 -19.58 7.69
CA GLY A 52 21.50 -18.59 8.13
C GLY A 52 21.30 -17.21 7.48
N PHE A 53 22.25 -16.31 7.74
CA PHE A 53 22.15 -14.90 7.36
C PHE A 53 22.05 -14.67 5.85
N TRP A 54 22.84 -15.40 5.05
CA TRP A 54 22.91 -15.20 3.60
C TRP A 54 21.65 -15.65 2.89
N LEU A 55 21.08 -16.80 3.26
CA LEU A 55 19.82 -17.26 2.68
C LEU A 55 18.67 -16.36 3.11
N GLY A 56 18.64 -15.94 4.38
CA GLY A 56 17.66 -14.99 4.88
C GLY A 56 17.70 -13.67 4.11
N THR A 57 18.89 -13.15 3.86
CA THR A 57 19.10 -11.92 3.07
C THR A 57 18.61 -12.07 1.63
N LEU A 58 18.93 -13.18 0.97
CA LEU A 58 18.46 -13.46 -0.39
C LEU A 58 16.93 -13.51 -0.44
N CYS A 59 16.30 -14.28 0.44
CA CYS A 59 14.85 -14.41 0.47
C CYS A 59 14.15 -13.10 0.86
N GLY A 60 14.70 -12.33 1.80
CA GLY A 60 14.21 -11.00 2.15
C GLY A 60 14.23 -10.04 0.94
N ILE A 61 15.31 -10.03 0.16
CA ILE A 61 15.41 -9.25 -1.08
C ILE A 61 14.38 -9.69 -2.11
N VAL A 62 14.18 -11.01 -2.28
CA VAL A 62 13.20 -11.55 -3.22
C VAL A 62 11.77 -11.13 -2.83
N VAL A 63 11.40 -11.26 -1.55
CA VAL A 63 10.08 -10.83 -1.05
C VAL A 63 9.90 -9.33 -1.23
N PHE A 64 10.92 -8.53 -0.96
CA PHE A 64 10.88 -7.09 -1.19
C PHE A 64 10.70 -6.75 -2.67
N ALA A 65 11.44 -7.41 -3.57
CA ALA A 65 11.30 -7.22 -5.02
C ALA A 65 9.91 -7.58 -5.53
N ILE A 66 9.31 -8.67 -5.03
CA ILE A 66 7.93 -9.06 -5.33
C ILE A 66 6.95 -7.99 -4.82
N GLY A 67 7.17 -7.47 -3.61
CA GLY A 67 6.35 -6.38 -3.05
C GLY A 67 6.42 -5.09 -3.88
N VAL A 68 7.61 -4.71 -4.36
CA VAL A 68 7.79 -3.55 -5.27
C VAL A 68 7.08 -3.80 -6.60
N TRP A 69 7.21 -5.00 -7.16
CA TRP A 69 6.52 -5.37 -8.39
C TRP A 69 4.99 -5.34 -8.23
N ALA A 70 4.46 -5.86 -7.12
CA ALA A 70 3.03 -5.85 -6.81
C ALA A 70 2.51 -4.41 -6.58
N MET A 71 3.29 -3.57 -5.91
CA MET A 71 3.00 -2.15 -5.74
C MET A 71 2.86 -1.43 -7.08
N ARG A 72 3.81 -1.67 -7.99
CA ARG A 72 3.82 -1.06 -9.33
C ARG A 72 2.73 -1.60 -10.26
N SER A 73 2.41 -2.89 -10.18
CA SER A 73 1.56 -3.56 -11.17
C SER A 73 0.08 -3.60 -10.79
N PHE A 74 -0.26 -3.63 -9.50
CA PHE A 74 -1.65 -3.81 -9.05
C PHE A 74 -2.12 -2.78 -8.02
N LEU A 75 -1.27 -2.39 -7.07
CA LEU A 75 -1.71 -1.63 -5.90
C LEU A 75 -1.60 -0.10 -6.04
N ALA A 76 -0.96 0.38 -7.11
CA ALA A 76 -0.84 1.81 -7.42
C ALA A 76 -2.07 2.40 -8.14
N HIS A 77 -2.98 1.55 -8.66
CA HIS A 77 -4.07 1.99 -9.57
C HIS A 77 -5.38 2.44 -8.88
N SER A 78 -5.44 2.54 -7.56
CA SER A 78 -6.73 2.62 -6.84
C SER A 78 -7.46 3.98 -6.80
N THR A 79 -7.16 5.00 -7.63
CA THR A 79 -7.85 6.31 -7.49
C THR A 79 -8.17 7.12 -8.75
N GLU A 80 -8.01 6.62 -9.97
CA GLU A 80 -8.19 7.49 -11.16
C GLU A 80 -9.28 7.04 -12.16
N SER A 81 -9.70 5.76 -12.19
CA SER A 81 -10.65 5.28 -13.21
C SER A 81 -12.14 5.26 -12.82
N ASP A 82 -12.48 5.49 -11.54
CA ASP A 82 -13.85 5.29 -11.03
C ASP A 82 -14.58 6.59 -10.64
N ASN A 83 -14.00 7.75 -10.92
CA ASN A 83 -14.71 9.03 -10.80
C ASN A 83 -15.01 9.57 -12.21
N PRO A 84 -16.19 9.25 -12.80
CA PRO A 84 -16.63 9.96 -13.99
C PRO A 84 -16.84 11.43 -13.59
N VAL A 85 -15.90 12.28 -14.02
CA VAL A 85 -16.12 13.73 -14.12
C VAL A 85 -17.35 14.03 -14.97
#